data_AF-A0A2M7FSF9-F1
#
_entry.id   AF-A0A2M7FSF9-F1
#
_cell.length_a   1.000
_cell.length_b   1.000
_cell.length_c   1.000
_cell.angle_alpha   90.00
_cell.angle_beta   90.00
_cell.angle_gamma   90.00
#
_symmetry.space_group_name_H-M   'P 1'
#
loop_
_entity.id
_entity.type
_entity.pdbx_description
1 polymer ?
#
loop_
_entity_poly.entity_id
_entity_poly.type
_entity_poly.pdbx_seq_one_letter_code
_entity_poly.pdbx_strand_id
1 'polypeptide(L)'
;KTAKAIELAQKQPSILISADSRQVYRGMDIVTGKDHPAGFPIFGLDIVDPGNPCSVAVWYEAVMPAIVQAWQEAKLPIVVGGTGLYVKALTHGIETMHVPINQALRNELLSLSIIKLQQKLVQLDKAKFESLNHSDSLNPRRLTRAIEVAQHRTSHPERALASRMGHMDTILIGLKYSVESIQRNKIQERVISR
;
A
#
# COMPACT_ATOMS: atom_id res chain seq x y z
N LYS A 1 -6.11 14.50 9.37
CA LYS A 1 -4.80 13.82 9.27
C LYS A 1 -3.77 14.76 8.68
N THR A 2 -3.96 15.24 7.45
CA THR A 2 -3.10 16.23 6.79
C THR A 2 -2.74 17.41 7.68
N ALA A 3 -3.74 18.09 8.28
CA ALA A 3 -3.51 19.22 9.19
C ALA A 3 -2.56 18.89 10.34
N LYS A 4 -2.67 17.70 10.96
CA LYS A 4 -1.82 17.28 12.07
C LYS A 4 -0.38 16.98 11.60
N ALA A 5 -0.24 16.44 10.39
CA ALA A 5 1.08 16.19 9.81
C ALA A 5 1.80 17.49 9.44
N ILE A 6 1.08 18.49 8.95
CA ILE A 6 1.64 19.83 8.69
C ILE A 6 2.09 20.47 10.01
N GLU A 7 1.26 20.40 11.07
CA GLU A 7 1.63 20.90 12.40
C GLU A 7 2.93 20.25 12.92
N LEU A 8 3.14 18.96 12.64
CA LEU A 8 4.38 18.26 12.99
C LEU A 8 5.55 18.70 12.10
N ALA A 9 5.33 18.83 10.80
CA ALA A 9 6.34 19.27 9.83
C ALA A 9 6.82 20.71 10.07
N GLN A 10 6.01 21.55 10.71
CA GLN A 10 6.40 22.91 11.12
C GLN A 10 7.40 22.93 12.28
N LYS A 11 7.49 21.85 13.08
CA LYS A 11 8.32 21.81 14.30
C LYS A 11 9.75 21.35 14.04
N GLN A 12 10.02 20.72 12.90
CA GLN A 12 11.34 20.22 12.53
C GLN A 12 11.45 19.98 11.03
N PRO A 13 12.66 20.01 10.43
CA PRO A 13 12.87 19.70 9.02
C PRO A 13 12.25 18.35 8.66
N SER A 14 11.26 18.36 7.77
CA SER A 14 10.46 17.19 7.43
C SER A 14 10.03 17.19 5.96
N ILE A 15 9.69 16.01 5.44
CA ILE A 15 8.95 15.86 4.19
C ILE A 15 7.62 15.16 4.46
N LEU A 16 6.60 15.45 3.65
CA LEU A 16 5.29 14.78 3.75
C LEU A 16 5.14 13.75 2.65
N ILE A 17 4.61 12.57 2.99
CA ILE A 17 4.36 11.48 2.04
C ILE A 17 2.91 11.03 2.19
N SER A 18 2.14 11.05 1.11
CA SER A 18 0.79 10.50 1.09
C SER A 18 0.81 8.98 1.00
N ALA A 19 0.16 8.33 1.97
CA ALA A 19 -0.15 6.91 1.98
C ALA A 19 -1.65 6.68 1.77
N ASP A 20 -2.20 7.24 0.69
CA ASP A 20 -3.58 7.06 0.26
C ASP A 20 -3.65 6.57 -1.19
N SER A 21 -4.10 5.33 -1.39
CA SER A 21 -4.23 4.67 -2.69
C SER A 21 -5.20 5.35 -3.66
N ARG A 22 -6.02 6.31 -3.21
CA ARG A 22 -6.85 7.12 -4.11
C ARG A 22 -6.17 8.42 -4.54
N GLN A 23 -5.24 8.94 -3.74
CA GLN A 23 -4.57 10.22 -4.03
C GLN A 23 -3.43 10.08 -5.04
N VAL A 24 -3.06 8.86 -5.41
CA VAL A 24 -2.05 8.56 -6.43
C VAL A 24 -2.47 8.92 -7.86
N TYR A 25 -3.76 9.19 -8.10
CA TYR A 25 -4.30 9.40 -9.45
C TYR A 25 -4.35 10.88 -9.84
N ARG A 26 -3.70 11.25 -10.95
CA ARG A 26 -3.66 12.64 -11.46
C ARG A 26 -5.04 13.21 -11.72
N GLY A 27 -5.23 14.49 -11.36
CA GLY A 27 -6.47 15.24 -11.60
C GLY A 27 -7.68 14.83 -10.76
N MET A 28 -7.57 13.80 -9.91
CA MET A 28 -8.66 13.34 -9.03
C MET A 28 -8.68 14.05 -7.66
N ASP A 29 -8.57 15.37 -7.61
CA ASP A 29 -8.23 16.07 -6.36
C ASP A 29 -9.39 16.18 -5.36
N ILE A 30 -10.57 16.61 -5.82
CA ILE A 30 -11.74 16.89 -4.96
C ILE A 30 -12.25 15.61 -4.31
N VAL A 31 -12.53 14.58 -5.12
CA VAL A 31 -13.17 13.33 -4.66
C VAL A 31 -12.25 12.54 -3.74
N THR A 32 -10.93 12.61 -3.95
CA THR A 32 -9.95 11.88 -3.14
C THR A 32 -9.41 12.71 -1.98
N GLY A 33 -9.78 13.99 -1.92
CA GLY A 33 -9.39 14.92 -0.86
C GLY A 33 -7.90 15.16 -0.82
N LYS A 34 -7.29 15.41 -1.98
CA LYS A 34 -5.91 15.86 -2.03
C LYS A 34 -5.83 17.28 -1.51
N ASP A 35 -5.05 17.43 -0.47
CA ASP A 35 -4.72 18.73 0.09
C ASP A 35 -3.35 19.14 -0.49
N HIS A 36 -3.23 20.36 -1.00
CA HIS A 36 -1.97 20.92 -1.49
C HIS A 36 -1.58 22.13 -0.62
N PRO A 37 -1.11 21.90 0.63
CA PRO A 37 -0.74 22.97 1.52
C PRO A 37 0.46 23.75 0.96
N ALA A 38 0.35 25.08 0.94
CA ALA A 38 1.45 25.95 0.53
C ALA A 38 2.68 25.72 1.43
N GLY A 39 3.85 25.57 0.81
CA GLY A 39 5.13 25.39 1.52
C GLY A 39 5.42 23.96 2.01
N PHE A 40 4.51 23.00 1.84
CA PHE A 40 4.72 21.60 2.23
C PHE A 40 4.41 20.66 1.06
N PRO A 41 5.37 20.41 0.15
CA PRO A 41 5.17 19.45 -0.93
C PRO A 41 4.90 18.05 -0.34
N ILE A 42 3.90 17.37 -0.88
CA ILE A 42 3.51 16.02 -0.48
C ILE A 42 3.90 15.04 -1.58
N PHE A 43 4.83 14.15 -1.28
CA PHE A 43 5.21 13.06 -2.18
C PHE A 43 4.15 11.97 -2.21
N GLY A 44 4.11 11.18 -3.28
CA GLY A 44 3.17 10.07 -3.42
C GLY A 44 1.76 10.48 -3.87
N LEU A 45 1.57 11.75 -4.23
CA LEU A 45 0.43 12.23 -5.01
C LEU A 45 0.73 12.08 -6.50
N ASP A 46 -0.31 12.00 -7.34
CA ASP A 46 -0.20 12.20 -8.79
C ASP A 46 0.84 11.29 -9.49
N ILE A 47 0.93 10.04 -9.04
CA ILE A 47 1.87 9.03 -9.52
C ILE A 47 1.43 8.45 -10.87
N VAL A 48 0.13 8.21 -11.05
CA VAL A 48 -0.41 7.55 -12.25
C VAL A 48 -1.64 8.28 -12.79
N ASP A 49 -1.94 8.11 -14.07
CA ASP A 49 -3.17 8.63 -14.66
C ASP A 49 -4.39 7.75 -14.30
N PRO A 50 -5.60 8.33 -14.22
CA PRO A 50 -6.82 7.54 -14.06
C PRO A 50 -6.95 6.45 -15.12
N GLY A 51 -7.33 5.24 -14.69
CA GLY A 51 -7.42 4.05 -15.55
C GLY A 51 -6.17 3.16 -15.52
N ASN A 52 -5.02 3.68 -15.09
CA ASN A 52 -3.81 2.88 -14.91
C ASN A 52 -3.75 2.26 -13.50
N PRO A 53 -3.41 0.96 -13.35
CA PRO A 53 -3.34 0.35 -12.04
C PRO A 53 -2.16 0.90 -11.22
N CYS A 54 -2.41 1.34 -9.98
CA CYS A 54 -1.36 1.68 -9.02
C CYS A 54 -1.23 0.60 -7.94
N SER A 55 -0.23 -0.27 -8.07
CA SER A 55 0.09 -1.25 -7.04
C SER A 55 0.85 -0.62 -5.88
N VAL A 56 1.02 -1.36 -4.77
CA VAL A 56 1.91 -0.93 -3.68
C VAL A 56 3.36 -0.83 -4.12
N ALA A 57 3.80 -1.65 -5.09
CA ALA A 57 5.15 -1.58 -5.65
C ALA A 57 5.39 -0.26 -6.38
N VAL A 58 4.45 0.13 -7.26
CA VAL A 58 4.51 1.39 -8.01
C VAL A 58 4.58 2.58 -7.05
N TRP A 59 3.71 2.60 -6.03
CA TRP A 59 3.74 3.67 -5.03
C TRP A 59 5.05 3.67 -4.23
N TYR A 60 5.52 2.50 -3.80
CA TYR A 60 6.74 2.37 -3.01
C TYR A 60 7.97 2.89 -3.78
N GLU A 61 8.13 2.48 -5.03
CA GLU A 61 9.21 2.93 -5.92
C GLU A 61 9.15 4.45 -6.17
N ALA A 62 7.95 5.03 -6.21
CA ALA A 62 7.77 6.46 -6.40
C ALA A 62 8.13 7.30 -5.16
N VAL A 63 7.94 6.78 -3.93
CA VAL A 63 8.15 7.55 -2.69
C VAL A 63 9.50 7.26 -2.02
N MET A 64 10.05 6.06 -2.20
CA MET A 64 11.27 5.64 -1.50
C MET A 64 12.49 6.53 -1.81
N PRO A 65 12.73 7.00 -3.06
CA PRO A 65 13.84 7.91 -3.34
C PRO A 65 13.77 9.20 -2.51
N ALA A 66 12.58 9.78 -2.36
CA ALA A 66 12.38 10.98 -1.55
C ALA A 66 12.63 10.74 -0.06
N ILE A 67 12.24 9.56 0.44
CA ILE A 67 12.52 9.15 1.82
C ILE A 67 14.03 9.02 2.07
N VAL A 68 14.74 8.33 1.16
CA VAL A 68 16.21 8.17 1.28
C VAL A 68 16.91 9.52 1.25
N GLN A 69 16.52 10.40 0.32
CA GLN A 69 17.07 11.74 0.23
C GLN A 69 16.79 12.55 1.51
N ALA A 70 15.57 12.47 2.05
CA ALA A 70 15.23 13.17 3.30
C ALA A 70 16.13 12.71 4.46
N TRP A 71 16.41 11.42 4.60
CA TRP A 71 17.34 10.94 5.64
C TRP A 71 18.76 11.44 5.45
N GLN A 72 19.26 11.48 4.20
CA GLN A 72 20.58 12.05 3.89
C GLN A 72 20.65 13.54 4.25
N GLU A 73 19.54 14.25 4.14
CA GLU A 73 19.40 15.66 4.50
C GLU A 73 18.98 15.89 5.97
N ALA A 74 19.01 14.85 6.82
CA ALA A 74 18.57 14.89 8.21
C ALA A 74 17.13 15.43 8.42
N LYS A 75 16.25 15.17 7.45
CA LYS A 75 14.81 15.50 7.51
C LYS A 75 14.00 14.27 7.91
N LEU A 76 12.94 14.48 8.70
CA LEU A 76 12.00 13.44 9.08
C LEU A 76 10.97 13.17 7.97
N PRO A 77 10.85 11.94 7.44
CA PRO A 77 9.74 11.57 6.58
C PRO A 77 8.47 11.35 7.41
N ILE A 78 7.43 12.14 7.15
CA ILE A 78 6.12 12.03 7.81
C ILE A 78 5.14 11.42 6.80
N VAL A 79 4.75 10.18 7.05
CA VAL A 79 3.80 9.44 6.20
C VAL A 79 2.37 9.65 6.72
N VAL A 80 1.49 10.14 5.85
CA VAL A 80 0.13 10.55 6.20
C VAL A 80 -0.86 9.85 5.29
N GLY A 81 -1.87 9.20 5.85
CA GLY A 81 -2.88 8.56 5.01
C GLY A 81 -3.71 7.52 5.75
N GLY A 82 -4.12 6.48 5.04
CA GLY A 82 -4.95 5.42 5.59
C GLY A 82 -4.86 4.09 4.84
N THR A 83 -4.04 3.99 3.79
CA THR A 83 -3.86 2.72 3.08
C THR A 83 -2.87 1.86 3.86
N GLY A 84 -3.39 0.95 4.69
CA GLY A 84 -2.57 0.11 5.57
C GLY A 84 -1.50 -0.70 4.83
N LEU A 85 -1.75 -1.12 3.58
CA LEU A 85 -0.76 -1.83 2.77
C LEU A 85 0.45 -0.96 2.42
N TYR A 86 0.26 0.33 2.14
CA TYR A 86 1.35 1.27 1.85
C TYR A 86 2.18 1.54 3.10
N VAL A 87 1.53 1.75 4.24
CA VAL A 87 2.24 1.91 5.53
C VAL A 87 3.02 0.64 5.89
N LYS A 88 2.43 -0.54 5.69
CA LYS A 88 3.12 -1.82 5.92
C LYS A 88 4.33 -1.99 5.02
N ALA A 89 4.24 -1.58 3.75
CA ALA A 89 5.34 -1.64 2.79
C ALA A 89 6.58 -0.90 3.28
N LEU A 90 6.41 0.31 3.84
CA LEU A 90 7.53 1.09 4.39
C LEU A 90 8.07 0.50 5.70
N THR A 91 7.19 0.09 6.61
CA THR A 91 7.57 -0.23 7.99
C THR A 91 8.06 -1.66 8.20
N HIS A 92 7.47 -2.62 7.49
CA HIS A 92 7.72 -4.06 7.67
C HIS A 92 8.14 -4.76 6.37
N GLY A 93 8.13 -4.04 5.25
CA GLY A 93 8.30 -4.64 3.93
C GLY A 93 7.09 -5.48 3.49
N ILE A 94 7.07 -5.81 2.20
CA ILE A 94 6.14 -6.78 1.63
C ILE A 94 6.96 -7.68 0.71
N GLU A 95 7.15 -8.94 1.13
CA GLU A 95 7.95 -9.93 0.38
C GLU A 95 7.48 -10.16 -1.06
N THR A 96 6.21 -9.89 -1.32
CA THR A 96 5.58 -10.14 -2.62
C THR A 96 5.51 -8.89 -3.50
N MET A 97 6.10 -7.77 -3.07
CA MET A 97 6.00 -6.50 -3.78
C MET A 97 6.65 -6.57 -5.17
N HIS A 98 7.80 -7.23 -5.28
CA HIS A 98 8.55 -7.36 -6.54
C HIS A 98 8.06 -8.48 -7.45
N VAL A 99 7.02 -9.23 -7.05
CA VAL A 99 6.47 -10.29 -7.91
C VAL A 99 5.53 -9.64 -8.93
N PRO A 100 5.86 -9.65 -10.24
CA PRO A 100 5.03 -9.04 -11.27
C PRO A 100 3.69 -9.75 -11.40
N ILE A 101 2.74 -9.07 -12.03
CA ILE A 101 1.46 -9.67 -12.42
C ILE A 101 1.71 -10.52 -13.67
N ASN A 102 1.27 -11.77 -13.65
CA ASN A 102 1.28 -12.65 -14.82
C ASN A 102 -0.14 -12.77 -15.38
N GLN A 103 -0.46 -11.94 -16.37
CA GLN A 103 -1.82 -11.89 -16.93
C GLN A 103 -2.23 -13.20 -17.62
N ALA A 104 -1.30 -13.90 -18.27
CA ALA A 104 -1.57 -15.19 -18.91
C ALA A 104 -1.97 -16.24 -17.86
N LEU A 105 -1.21 -16.34 -16.76
CA LEU A 105 -1.54 -17.20 -15.64
C LEU A 105 -2.89 -16.83 -15.02
N ARG A 106 -3.15 -15.53 -14.81
CA ARG A 106 -4.45 -15.10 -14.27
C ARG A 106 -5.59 -15.54 -15.17
N ASN A 107 -5.46 -15.37 -16.48
CA ASN A 107 -6.48 -15.78 -17.44
C ASN A 107 -6.72 -17.31 -17.41
N GLU A 108 -5.67 -18.11 -17.29
CA GLU A 108 -5.79 -19.56 -17.09
C GLU A 108 -6.58 -19.89 -15.81
N LEU A 109 -6.23 -19.23 -14.70
CA LEU A 109 -6.80 -19.48 -13.38
C LEU A 109 -8.23 -18.97 -13.21
N LEU A 110 -8.66 -17.96 -13.99
CA LEU A 110 -10.00 -17.37 -13.90
C LEU A 110 -11.13 -18.39 -14.10
N SER A 111 -10.91 -19.42 -14.91
CA SER A 111 -11.90 -20.46 -15.22
C SER A 111 -12.00 -21.55 -14.14
N LEU A 112 -11.09 -21.57 -13.17
CA LEU A 112 -11.00 -22.62 -12.17
C LEU A 112 -11.92 -22.34 -10.97
N SER A 113 -12.52 -23.40 -10.43
CA SER A 113 -13.25 -23.31 -9.16
C SER A 113 -12.29 -23.05 -8.01
N ILE A 114 -12.81 -22.50 -6.90
CA ILE A 114 -12.03 -22.25 -5.68
C ILE A 114 -11.30 -23.52 -5.24
N ILE A 115 -11.97 -24.67 -5.24
CA ILE A 115 -11.37 -25.96 -4.85
C ILE A 115 -10.15 -26.29 -5.74
N LYS A 116 -10.26 -26.09 -7.06
CA LYS A 116 -9.14 -26.32 -7.99
C LYS A 116 -7.99 -25.34 -7.75
N LEU A 117 -8.28 -24.07 -7.44
CA LEU A 117 -7.28 -23.08 -7.07
C LEU A 117 -6.55 -23.46 -5.77
N GLN A 118 -7.29 -23.90 -4.76
CA GLN A 118 -6.72 -24.39 -3.49
C GLN A 118 -5.81 -25.59 -3.73
N GLN A 119 -6.26 -26.58 -4.50
CA GLN A 119 -5.47 -27.76 -4.86
C GLN A 119 -4.19 -27.37 -5.59
N LYS A 120 -4.27 -26.46 -6.58
CA LYS A 120 -3.09 -25.97 -7.30
C LYS A 120 -2.11 -25.26 -6.36
N LEU A 121 -2.60 -24.45 -5.42
CA LEU A 121 -1.74 -23.78 -4.43
C LEU A 121 -1.09 -24.79 -3.48
N VAL A 122 -1.82 -25.80 -2.99
CA VAL A 122 -1.26 -26.85 -2.13
C VAL A 122 -0.15 -27.63 -2.84
N GLN A 123 -0.32 -27.92 -4.13
CA GLN A 123 0.70 -28.62 -4.93
C GLN A 123 1.96 -27.79 -5.13
N LEU A 124 1.83 -26.46 -5.24
CA LEU A 124 2.96 -25.55 -5.46
C LEU A 124 3.65 -25.12 -4.16
N ASP A 125 2.88 -24.78 -3.13
CA ASP A 125 3.37 -24.24 -1.86
C ASP A 125 2.34 -24.55 -0.75
N LYS A 126 2.45 -25.76 -0.20
CA LYS A 126 1.60 -26.24 0.89
C LYS A 126 1.70 -25.35 2.14
N ALA A 127 2.91 -24.94 2.51
CA ALA A 127 3.13 -24.09 3.67
C ALA A 127 2.42 -22.73 3.51
N LYS A 128 2.44 -22.15 2.30
CA LYS A 128 1.70 -20.92 2.02
C LYS A 128 0.20 -21.10 2.12
N PHE A 129 -0.35 -22.21 1.64
CA PHE A 129 -1.78 -22.50 1.77
C PHE A 129 -2.20 -22.62 3.24
N GLU A 130 -1.44 -23.35 4.05
CA GLU A 130 -1.69 -23.52 5.50
C GLU A 130 -1.58 -22.19 6.27
N SER A 131 -0.80 -21.24 5.74
CA SER A 131 -0.69 -19.88 6.28
C SER A 131 -1.94 -19.01 6.03
N LEU A 132 -2.87 -19.42 5.17
CA LEU A 132 -4.04 -18.61 4.82
C LEU A 132 -5.12 -18.73 5.89
N ASN A 133 -5.75 -17.61 6.23
CA ASN A 133 -6.98 -17.65 7.01
C ASN A 133 -8.16 -18.12 6.15
N HIS A 134 -9.28 -18.41 6.80
CA HIS A 134 -10.50 -18.90 6.15
C HIS A 134 -11.04 -17.97 5.03
N SER A 135 -10.97 -16.65 5.24
CA SER A 135 -11.41 -15.69 4.22
C SER A 135 -10.50 -15.72 2.99
N ASP A 136 -9.20 -15.89 3.21
CA ASP A 136 -8.19 -15.89 2.15
C ASP A 136 -8.23 -17.16 1.32
N SER A 137 -8.41 -18.31 1.97
CA SER A 137 -8.52 -19.60 1.29
C SER A 137 -9.81 -19.73 0.47
N LEU A 138 -10.83 -18.92 0.74
CA LEU A 138 -12.07 -18.87 -0.05
C LEU A 138 -12.12 -17.72 -1.06
N ASN A 139 -11.07 -16.89 -1.13
CA ASN A 139 -11.06 -15.75 -2.03
C ASN A 139 -10.26 -16.07 -3.32
N PRO A 140 -10.91 -16.16 -4.49
CA PRO A 140 -10.25 -16.57 -5.72
C PRO A 140 -9.13 -15.60 -6.15
N ARG A 141 -9.27 -14.30 -5.86
CA ARG A 141 -8.21 -13.31 -6.16
C ARG A 141 -6.98 -13.51 -5.28
N ARG A 142 -7.17 -13.79 -3.98
CA ARG A 142 -6.04 -14.04 -3.05
C ARG A 142 -5.35 -15.36 -3.36
N LEU A 143 -6.09 -16.41 -3.67
CA LEU A 143 -5.53 -17.69 -4.13
C LEU A 143 -4.74 -17.53 -5.43
N THR A 144 -5.30 -16.83 -6.42
CA THR A 144 -4.62 -16.55 -7.70
C THR A 144 -3.29 -15.83 -7.46
N ARG A 145 -3.26 -14.80 -6.60
CA ARG A 145 -2.01 -14.10 -6.27
C ARG A 145 -1.03 -15.01 -5.50
N ALA A 146 -1.51 -15.86 -4.60
CA ALA A 146 -0.64 -16.80 -3.90
C ALA A 146 0.01 -17.81 -4.84
N ILE A 147 -0.74 -18.33 -5.82
CA ILE A 147 -0.21 -19.20 -6.88
C ILE A 147 0.83 -18.46 -7.73
N GLU A 148 0.53 -17.22 -8.15
CA GLU A 148 1.43 -16.36 -8.92
C GLU A 148 2.76 -16.11 -8.17
N VAL A 149 2.68 -15.86 -6.86
CA VAL A 149 3.85 -15.69 -5.98
C VAL A 149 4.64 -16.99 -5.82
N ALA A 150 3.96 -18.13 -5.59
CA ALA A 150 4.61 -19.42 -5.44
C ALA A 150 5.40 -19.80 -6.70
N GLN A 151 4.78 -19.69 -7.89
CA GLN A 151 5.45 -19.98 -9.17
C GLN A 151 6.63 -19.04 -9.43
N HIS A 152 6.50 -17.76 -9.09
CA HIS A 152 7.60 -16.81 -9.25
C HIS A 152 8.77 -17.14 -8.32
N ARG A 153 8.52 -17.56 -7.07
CA ARG A 153 9.57 -17.95 -6.12
C ARG A 153 10.33 -19.19 -6.59
N THR A 154 9.62 -20.20 -7.12
CA THR A 154 10.26 -21.41 -7.67
C THR A 154 11.19 -21.08 -8.85
N SER A 155 10.83 -20.09 -9.67
CA SER A 155 11.65 -19.66 -10.82
C SER A 155 12.76 -18.68 -10.47
N HIS A 156 12.70 -18.00 -9.31
CA HIS A 156 13.65 -16.96 -8.90
C HIS A 156 14.03 -17.09 -7.41
N PRO A 157 14.71 -18.18 -7.00
CA PRO A 157 15.01 -18.45 -5.59
C PRO A 157 15.90 -17.38 -4.95
N GLU A 158 16.80 -16.72 -5.70
CA GLU A 158 17.70 -15.70 -5.15
C GLU A 158 16.97 -14.44 -4.63
N ARG A 159 15.82 -14.08 -5.21
CA ARG A 159 15.05 -12.88 -4.83
C ARG A 159 14.24 -13.06 -3.55
N ALA A 160 13.98 -14.30 -3.13
CA ALA A 160 13.30 -14.57 -1.87
C ALA A 160 14.14 -14.14 -0.65
N LEU A 161 15.47 -14.16 -0.78
CA LEU A 161 16.42 -13.79 0.28
C LEU A 161 16.64 -12.27 0.39
N ALA A 162 16.44 -11.53 -0.69
CA ALA A 162 16.71 -10.09 -0.78
C ALA A 162 15.66 -9.19 -0.09
N SER A 163 14.51 -9.75 0.32
CA SER A 163 13.39 -8.97 0.89
C SER A 163 13.62 -8.46 2.33
N ARG A 164 14.85 -8.46 2.83
CA ARG A 164 15.18 -7.95 4.17
C ARG A 164 15.57 -6.47 4.09
N MET A 165 14.68 -5.60 3.65
CA MET A 165 14.82 -4.20 4.03
C MET A 165 14.57 -4.13 5.53
N GLY A 166 15.57 -3.63 6.26
CA GLY A 166 15.54 -3.54 7.72
C GLY A 166 14.31 -2.79 8.21
N HIS A 167 13.80 -3.18 9.37
CA HIS A 167 12.72 -2.48 10.04
C HIS A 167 13.10 -1.00 10.19
N MET A 168 12.29 -0.10 9.63
CA MET A 168 12.46 1.34 9.83
C MET A 168 12.06 1.66 11.27
N ASP A 169 12.90 2.42 11.99
CA ASP A 169 12.50 2.97 13.29
C ASP A 169 11.33 3.94 13.08
N THR A 170 10.14 3.52 13.51
CA THR A 170 8.87 4.15 13.14
C THR A 170 8.00 4.40 14.36
N ILE A 171 7.50 5.64 14.48
CA ILE A 171 6.46 6.01 15.43
C ILE A 171 5.11 6.02 14.71
N LEU A 172 4.18 5.17 15.14
CA LEU A 172 2.83 5.10 14.59
C LEU A 172 1.84 5.89 15.45
N ILE A 173 1.22 6.93 14.86
CA ILE A 173 0.22 7.77 15.53
C ILE A 173 -1.15 7.54 14.90
N GLY A 174 -2.08 6.99 15.69
CA GLY A 174 -3.48 6.81 15.29
C GLY A 174 -4.36 7.98 15.74
N LEU A 175 -5.09 8.60 14.81
CA LEU A 175 -6.13 9.57 15.15
C LEU A 175 -7.49 8.87 15.21
N LYS A 176 -8.15 8.92 16.36
CA LYS A 176 -9.46 8.31 16.59
C LYS A 176 -10.43 9.34 17.16
N TYR A 177 -11.68 9.31 16.71
CA TYR A 177 -12.76 10.03 17.37
C TYR A 177 -13.15 9.31 18.65
N SER A 178 -13.43 10.06 19.72
CA SER A 178 -13.90 9.50 20.99
C SER A 178 -15.25 8.79 20.85
N VAL A 179 -16.11 9.27 19.94
CA VAL A 179 -17.46 8.75 19.70
C VAL A 179 -17.69 8.57 18.19
N GLU A 180 -18.28 7.43 17.81
CA GLU A 180 -18.49 7.06 16.40
C GLU A 180 -19.47 7.99 15.66
N SER A 181 -20.50 8.50 16.33
CA SER A 181 -21.46 9.44 15.74
C SER A 181 -20.80 10.72 15.25
N ILE A 182 -19.82 11.24 15.99
CA ILE A 182 -19.03 12.41 15.60
C ILE A 182 -18.25 12.12 14.31
N GLN A 183 -17.65 10.94 14.20
CA GLN A 183 -16.94 10.53 12.99
C GLN A 183 -17.89 10.49 11.78
N ARG A 184 -19.06 9.87 11.94
CA ARG A 184 -20.06 9.77 10.87
C ARG A 184 -20.53 11.15 10.40
N ASN A 185 -20.84 12.04 11.34
CA ASN A 185 -21.25 13.42 11.03
C ASN A 185 -20.15 14.17 10.26
N LYS A 186 -18.88 14.05 10.70
CA LYS A 186 -17.75 14.68 9.98
C LYS A 186 -17.54 14.13 8.58
N ILE A 187 -17.78 12.83 8.38
CA ILE A 187 -17.74 12.22 7.04
C ILE A 187 -18.87 12.79 6.18
N GLN A 188 -20.09 12.87 6.71
CA GLN A 188 -21.26 13.39 6.00
C GLN A 188 -21.09 14.87 5.61
N GLU A 189 -20.70 15.73 6.56
CA GLU A 189 -20.40 17.14 6.32
C GLU A 189 -19.40 17.31 5.17
N ARG A 190 -18.33 16.51 5.18
CA ARG A 190 -17.29 16.56 4.14
C ARG A 190 -17.79 16.10 2.77
N VAL A 191 -18.72 15.14 2.71
CA VAL A 191 -19.32 14.68 1.45
C VAL A 191 -20.23 15.77 0.90
N ILE A 192 -21.02 16.44 1.74
CA ILE A 192 -21.92 17.52 1.32
C ILE A 192 -21.14 18.76 0.86
N SER A 193 -19.99 19.04 1.47
CA SER A 193 -19.19 20.24 1.17
C SER A 193 -18.34 20.15 -0.11
N ARG A 194 -18.39 19.05 -0.87
CA ARG A 194 -17.53 18.78 -2.03
C ARG A 194 -18.36 18.46 -3.26
#